data_AF-A0A2R7ME90-F1
#
_entry.id   AF-A0A2R7ME90-F1
#
_cell.length_a   1.000
_cell.length_b   1.000
_cell.length_c   1.000
_cell.angle_alpha   90.00
_cell.angle_beta   90.00
_cell.angle_gamma   90.00
#
_symmetry.space_group_name_H-M   'P 1'
#
loop_
_entity.id
_entity.type
_entity.pdbx_description
1 polymer ?
#
loop_
_entity_poly.entity_id
_entity_poly.type
_entity_poly.pdbx_seq_one_letter_code
_entity_poly.pdbx_strand_id
1 'polypeptide(L)'
;MRMRLTDQYADDMLMPMGDMRVTMGKHGTTVTGLRELPGWSVEFPHESNAVVLHPPEGETVSATAWRKVPIGACLTIAQAGRELDFPRALAALMAASGVEPERSSRSGPEAHLRRVAAVYRLALENDLWAPELLADVFGAKIPTTHRWIANAQRRGILGSHAEEAAKYTRPSVTVVTADEAAVQQRLNALLLEAEEAGGGPALAPDRSGRVRSRISPSAGSTSTEGA
;
A
#
# COMPACT_ATOMS: atom_id res chain seq x y z
N MET A 1 -12.10 5.15 -8.30
CA MET A 1 -11.67 3.76 -8.54
C MET A 1 -12.08 2.94 -7.31
N ARG A 2 -13.18 2.18 -7.38
CA ARG A 2 -13.66 1.32 -6.29
C ARG A 2 -12.91 -0.02 -6.40
N MET A 3 -11.98 -0.28 -5.49
CA MET A 3 -11.33 -1.57 -5.38
C MET A 3 -12.35 -2.56 -4.82
N ARG A 4 -12.77 -3.55 -5.62
CA ARG A 4 -13.54 -4.70 -5.13
C ARG A 4 -12.53 -5.64 -4.49
N LEU A 5 -12.62 -5.85 -3.18
CA LEU A 5 -12.04 -7.05 -2.56
C LEU A 5 -12.69 -8.25 -3.26
N THR A 6 -11.88 -9.11 -3.85
CA THR A 6 -12.32 -10.31 -4.55
C THR A 6 -12.89 -11.33 -3.57
N ASP A 7 -14.08 -11.87 -3.91
CA ASP A 7 -14.88 -12.86 -3.18
C ASP A 7 -14.17 -14.20 -2.87
N GLN A 8 -12.89 -14.36 -3.23
CA GLN A 8 -12.19 -15.65 -3.21
C GLN A 8 -11.59 -16.01 -1.84
N TYR A 9 -11.70 -15.14 -0.84
CA TYR A 9 -11.12 -15.35 0.50
C TYR A 9 -12.16 -15.49 1.62
N ALA A 10 -13.45 -15.51 1.29
CA ALA A 10 -14.52 -15.56 2.29
C ALA A 10 -14.55 -16.86 3.09
N ASP A 11 -14.15 -18.00 2.50
CA ASP A 11 -14.37 -19.32 3.14
C ASP A 11 -13.20 -19.82 4.02
N ASP A 12 -11.94 -19.45 3.72
CA ASP A 12 -10.77 -19.97 4.47
C ASP A 12 -10.20 -18.99 5.53
N MET A 13 -10.71 -17.76 5.60
CA MET A 13 -10.29 -16.73 6.57
C MET A 13 -11.40 -16.29 7.52
N LEU A 14 -12.35 -17.17 7.86
CA LEU A 14 -13.32 -16.98 8.94
C LEU A 14 -12.65 -17.07 10.32
N MET A 15 -11.70 -16.19 10.59
CA MET A 15 -11.60 -15.61 11.93
C MET A 15 -12.79 -14.64 12.02
N PRO A 16 -13.56 -14.62 13.12
CA PRO A 16 -14.58 -13.60 13.33
C PRO A 16 -13.86 -12.25 13.47
N MET A 17 -13.51 -11.65 12.34
CA MET A 17 -13.27 -10.23 12.25
C MET A 17 -14.63 -9.63 12.58
N GLY A 18 -14.85 -9.25 13.84
CA GLY A 18 -15.91 -8.29 14.13
C GLY A 18 -15.76 -7.14 13.13
N ASP A 19 -16.89 -6.68 12.57
CA ASP A 19 -17.06 -5.85 11.37
C ASP A 19 -16.24 -4.54 11.30
N MET A 20 -14.94 -4.60 11.56
CA MET A 20 -14.08 -3.44 11.66
C MET A 20 -13.80 -2.94 10.25
N ARG A 21 -14.23 -1.72 9.95
CA ARG A 21 -14.15 -1.16 8.60
C ARG A 21 -13.39 0.15 8.65
N VAL A 22 -12.54 0.36 7.65
CA VAL A 22 -11.85 1.62 7.43
C VAL A 22 -12.48 2.31 6.23
N THR A 23 -12.94 3.54 6.42
CA THR A 23 -13.38 4.41 5.33
C THR A 23 -12.40 5.57 5.24
N MET A 24 -11.72 5.68 4.10
CA MET A 24 -10.84 6.81 3.80
C MET A 24 -11.58 7.77 2.87
N GLY A 25 -11.68 9.03 3.28
CA GLY A 25 -12.38 10.07 2.55
C GLY A 25 -11.57 11.34 2.43
N LYS A 26 -12.14 12.31 1.69
CA LYS A 26 -11.52 13.63 1.50
C LYS A 26 -11.28 14.37 2.82
N HIS A 27 -12.13 14.13 3.81
CA HIS A 27 -12.16 14.88 5.08
C HIS A 27 -11.43 14.16 6.23
N GLY A 28 -11.08 12.88 6.06
CA GLY A 28 -10.54 12.10 7.16
C GLY A 28 -10.59 10.60 6.91
N THR A 29 -10.13 9.88 7.92
CA THR A 29 -10.24 8.43 8.00
C THR A 29 -11.17 8.06 9.14
N THR A 30 -12.13 7.17 8.89
CA THR A 30 -13.07 6.67 9.90
C THR A 30 -12.90 5.17 10.07
N VAL A 31 -12.77 4.73 11.33
CA VAL A 31 -12.74 3.32 11.73
C VAL A 31 -14.03 3.00 12.46
N THR A 32 -14.79 2.02 11.98
CA THR A 32 -16.02 1.52 12.64
C THR A 32 -15.86 0.05 13.01
N GLY A 33 -16.82 -0.53 13.74
CA GLY A 33 -16.83 -1.96 14.07
C GLY A 33 -15.76 -2.37 15.07
N LEU A 34 -15.43 -1.46 15.99
CA LEU A 34 -14.46 -1.71 17.04
C LEU A 34 -14.91 -2.90 17.92
N ARG A 35 -13.96 -3.80 18.19
CA ARG A 35 -14.21 -4.98 19.02
C ARG A 35 -14.65 -4.58 20.43
N GLU A 36 -15.68 -5.25 20.96
CA GLU A 36 -16.30 -4.95 22.27
C GLU A 36 -16.91 -3.54 22.39
N LEU A 37 -17.01 -2.81 21.28
CA LEU A 37 -17.58 -1.46 21.17
C LEU A 37 -18.47 -1.40 19.92
N PRO A 38 -19.57 -2.19 19.87
CA PRO A 38 -20.45 -2.21 18.71
C PRO A 38 -21.11 -0.84 18.51
N GLY A 39 -21.17 -0.37 17.25
CA GLY A 39 -21.74 0.93 16.91
C GLY A 39 -20.84 2.14 17.18
N TRP A 40 -19.70 1.95 17.84
CA TRP A 40 -18.71 3.01 18.02
C TRP A 40 -17.93 3.27 16.74
N SER A 41 -17.51 4.52 16.55
CA SER A 41 -16.56 4.89 15.50
C SER A 41 -15.48 5.84 15.99
N VAL A 42 -14.34 5.80 15.31
CA VAL A 42 -13.21 6.70 15.53
C VAL A 42 -12.95 7.43 14.24
N GLU A 43 -12.89 8.74 14.29
CA GLU A 43 -12.61 9.60 13.18
C GLU A 43 -11.28 10.33 13.38
N PHE A 44 -10.53 10.42 12.29
CA PHE A 44 -9.28 11.14 12.19
C PHE A 44 -9.43 12.19 11.07
N PRO A 45 -9.88 13.40 11.40
CA PRO A 45 -9.99 14.46 10.41
C PRO A 45 -8.61 14.79 9.82
N HIS A 46 -8.51 15.07 8.52
CA HIS A 46 -7.23 15.43 7.91
C HIS A 46 -6.73 16.81 8.36
N GLU A 47 -7.67 17.72 8.63
CA GLU A 47 -7.39 19.12 8.98
C GLU A 47 -6.91 19.30 10.43
N SER A 48 -7.10 18.27 11.27
CA SER A 48 -6.69 18.31 12.66
C SER A 48 -5.86 17.07 13.00
N ASN A 49 -4.92 17.20 13.93
CA ASN A 49 -4.26 16.03 14.54
C ASN A 49 -5.09 15.46 15.69
N ALA A 50 -6.42 15.57 15.61
CA ALA A 50 -7.33 15.10 16.64
C ALA A 50 -7.80 13.67 16.37
N VAL A 51 -8.12 12.96 17.46
CA VAL A 51 -8.84 11.70 17.43
C VAL A 51 -10.22 11.98 17.98
N VAL A 52 -11.25 11.79 17.16
CA VAL A 52 -12.64 11.99 17.56
C VAL A 52 -13.29 10.63 17.76
N LEU A 53 -13.87 10.40 18.92
CA LEU A 53 -14.59 9.17 19.23
C LEU A 53 -16.09 9.45 19.27
N HIS A 54 -16.82 8.70 18.46
CA HIS A 54 -18.26 8.79 18.31
C HIS A 54 -18.89 7.55 18.94
N PRO A 55 -19.36 7.64 20.20
CA PRO A 55 -20.19 6.59 20.78
C PRO A 55 -21.57 6.56 20.08
N PRO A 56 -22.28 5.43 20.11
CA PRO A 56 -23.66 5.36 19.65
C PRO A 56 -24.57 6.25 20.51
N GLU A 57 -25.72 6.62 19.96
CA GLU A 57 -26.64 7.56 20.60
C GLU A 57 -27.07 7.09 22.00
N GLY A 58 -26.98 8.00 22.97
CA GLY A 58 -27.31 7.71 24.38
C GLY A 58 -26.20 7.03 25.18
N GLU A 59 -25.07 6.65 24.58
CA GLU A 59 -23.91 6.14 25.30
C GLU A 59 -22.93 7.24 25.70
N THR A 60 -22.36 7.11 26.91
CA THR A 60 -21.31 8.01 27.40
C THR A 60 -19.94 7.37 27.26
N VAL A 61 -18.94 8.17 26.88
CA VAL A 61 -17.55 7.71 26.84
C VAL A 61 -17.01 7.52 28.24
N SER A 62 -17.05 6.28 28.74
CA SER A 62 -16.41 5.90 30.00
C SER A 62 -14.92 5.66 29.82
N ALA A 63 -14.14 5.82 30.91
CA ALA A 63 -12.72 5.45 30.91
C ALA A 63 -12.48 3.97 30.58
N THR A 64 -13.44 3.09 30.90
CA THR A 64 -13.40 1.67 30.54
C THR A 64 -13.57 1.47 29.04
N ALA A 65 -14.53 2.16 28.41
CA ALA A 65 -14.73 2.11 26.96
C ALA A 65 -13.51 2.68 26.22
N TRP A 66 -12.97 3.81 26.70
CA TRP A 66 -11.76 4.42 26.14
C TRP A 66 -10.57 3.45 26.09
N ARG A 67 -10.35 2.67 27.15
CA ARG A 67 -9.27 1.68 27.22
C ARG A 67 -9.44 0.48 26.28
N LYS A 68 -10.64 0.27 25.73
CA LYS A 68 -10.92 -0.79 24.76
C LYS A 68 -10.65 -0.35 23.32
N VAL A 69 -10.60 0.96 23.08
CA VAL A 69 -10.26 1.49 21.75
C VAL A 69 -8.80 1.18 21.46
N PRO A 70 -8.47 0.52 20.34
CA PRO A 70 -7.09 0.20 19.98
C PRO A 70 -6.40 1.44 19.40
N ILE A 71 -6.10 2.43 20.26
CA ILE A 71 -5.67 3.77 19.84
C ILE A 71 -4.41 3.72 18.97
N GLY A 72 -3.45 2.84 19.28
CA GLY A 72 -2.23 2.70 18.50
C GLY A 72 -2.54 2.27 17.06
N ALA A 73 -3.39 1.25 16.91
CA ALA A 73 -3.84 0.81 15.60
C ALA A 73 -4.63 1.89 14.85
N CYS A 74 -5.51 2.61 15.55
CA CYS A 74 -6.31 3.66 14.93
C CYS A 74 -5.42 4.82 14.44
N LEU A 75 -4.39 5.19 15.19
CA LEU A 75 -3.39 6.19 14.77
C LEU A 75 -2.58 5.72 13.57
N THR A 76 -2.14 4.45 13.54
CA THR A 76 -1.45 3.88 12.37
C THR A 76 -2.34 3.89 11.14
N ILE A 77 -3.63 3.54 11.28
CA ILE A 77 -4.62 3.61 10.20
C ILE A 77 -4.80 5.05 9.71
N ALA A 78 -4.87 6.02 10.63
CA ALA A 78 -5.02 7.43 10.29
C ALA A 78 -3.81 7.97 9.50
N GLN A 79 -2.60 7.63 9.95
CA GLN A 79 -1.37 8.01 9.26
C GLN A 79 -1.32 7.40 7.85
N ALA A 80 -1.59 6.10 7.75
CA ALA A 80 -1.66 5.40 6.47
C ALA A 80 -2.73 6.00 5.53
N GLY A 81 -3.87 6.45 6.08
CA GLY A 81 -4.90 7.16 5.31
C GLY A 81 -4.47 8.50 4.75
N ARG A 82 -3.66 9.26 5.49
CA ARG A 82 -3.09 10.53 5.00
C ARG A 82 -2.09 10.31 3.86
N GLU A 83 -1.34 9.22 3.93
CA GLU A 83 -0.36 8.82 2.90
C GLU A 83 -1.00 8.07 1.73
N LEU A 84 -2.30 7.77 1.79
CA LEU A 84 -3.02 6.90 0.85
C LEU A 84 -2.41 5.49 0.75
N ASP A 85 -1.75 5.03 1.82
CA ASP A 85 -1.19 3.69 1.97
C ASP A 85 -2.26 2.72 2.50
N PHE A 86 -3.14 2.30 1.59
CA PHE A 86 -4.22 1.38 1.91
C PHE A 86 -3.74 0.02 2.46
N PRO A 87 -2.69 -0.64 1.89
CA PRO A 87 -2.16 -1.88 2.45
C PRO A 87 -1.72 -1.73 3.91
N ARG A 88 -1.05 -0.64 4.27
CA ARG A 88 -0.61 -0.40 5.65
C ARG A 88 -1.78 -0.17 6.61
N ALA A 89 -2.82 0.56 6.17
CA ALA A 89 -4.03 0.73 6.97
C ALA A 89 -4.74 -0.61 7.22
N LEU A 90 -4.86 -1.44 6.20
CA LEU A 90 -5.44 -2.77 6.33
C LEU A 90 -4.58 -3.70 7.21
N ALA A 91 -3.25 -3.63 7.08
CA ALA A 91 -2.34 -4.38 7.93
C ALA A 91 -2.47 -4.00 9.41
N ALA A 92 -2.61 -2.70 9.72
CA ALA A 92 -2.84 -2.22 11.08
C ALA A 92 -4.17 -2.72 11.65
N LEU A 93 -5.23 -2.75 10.83
CA LEU A 93 -6.53 -3.34 11.18
C LEU A 93 -6.40 -4.82 11.55
N MET A 94 -5.70 -5.59 10.71
CA MET A 94 -5.48 -7.03 10.92
C MET A 94 -4.61 -7.30 12.14
N ALA A 95 -3.60 -6.47 12.39
CA ALA A 95 -2.74 -6.56 13.58
C ALA A 95 -3.52 -6.30 14.89
N ALA A 96 -4.51 -5.41 14.85
CA ALA A 96 -5.36 -5.06 15.98
C ALA A 96 -6.50 -6.07 16.24
N SER A 97 -6.75 -6.98 15.30
CA SER A 97 -7.80 -8.01 15.39
C SER A 97 -7.55 -8.98 16.56
N GLY A 98 -7.99 -8.60 17.76
CA GLY A 98 -7.97 -9.46 18.94
C GLY A 98 -7.30 -8.90 20.19
N VAL A 99 -6.80 -7.65 20.17
CA VAL A 99 -6.27 -6.78 21.27
C VAL A 99 -5.20 -5.86 20.63
N GLU A 100 -4.85 -4.73 21.28
CA GLU A 100 -3.70 -3.89 20.89
C GLU A 100 -2.50 -4.76 20.45
N PRO A 101 -1.85 -4.49 19.31
CA PRO A 101 -0.77 -5.32 18.80
C PRO A 101 0.35 -5.55 19.83
N GLU A 102 0.63 -4.53 20.65
CA GLU A 102 1.61 -4.55 21.74
C GLU A 102 1.21 -5.45 22.93
N ARG A 103 -0.10 -5.66 23.14
CA ARG A 103 -0.69 -6.44 24.26
C ARG A 103 -1.17 -7.83 23.83
N SER A 104 -0.71 -8.29 22.67
CA SER A 104 -1.01 -9.56 21.98
C SER A 104 -0.99 -10.84 22.86
N SER A 105 -0.42 -10.81 24.06
CA SER A 105 -0.33 -11.95 24.97
C SER A 105 -1.67 -12.52 25.47
N ARG A 106 -2.77 -11.76 25.43
CA ARG A 106 -4.08 -12.24 25.91
C ARG A 106 -4.79 -13.24 24.99
N SER A 107 -4.50 -13.23 23.69
CA SER A 107 -5.14 -14.15 22.73
C SER A 107 -4.40 -15.50 22.59
N GLY A 108 -3.32 -15.69 23.34
CA GLY A 108 -2.45 -16.86 23.23
C GLY A 108 -1.50 -16.80 22.02
N PRO A 109 -0.40 -17.59 22.04
CA PRO A 109 0.65 -17.53 21.01
C PRO A 109 0.16 -17.83 19.60
N GLU A 110 -0.83 -18.71 19.44
CA GLU A 110 -1.31 -19.17 18.14
C GLU A 110 -2.15 -18.10 17.43
N ALA A 111 -3.03 -17.40 18.15
CA ALA A 111 -3.82 -16.31 17.57
C ALA A 111 -2.92 -15.15 17.12
N HIS A 112 -1.84 -14.87 17.85
CA HIS A 112 -0.83 -13.91 17.41
C HIS A 112 -0.18 -14.32 16.10
N LEU A 113 0.26 -15.59 15.99
CA LEU A 113 0.89 -16.08 14.76
C LEU A 113 -0.07 -16.11 13.57
N ARG A 114 -1.37 -16.34 13.78
CA ARG A 114 -2.39 -16.17 12.74
C ARG A 114 -2.48 -14.73 12.23
N ARG A 115 -2.46 -13.74 13.12
CA ARG A 115 -2.41 -12.32 12.72
C ARG A 115 -1.14 -11.99 11.94
N VAL A 116 0.01 -12.47 12.40
CA VAL A 116 1.30 -12.30 11.70
C VAL A 116 1.23 -12.90 10.31
N ALA A 117 0.71 -14.12 10.16
CA ALA A 117 0.56 -14.78 8.86
C ALA A 117 -0.38 -14.02 7.92
N ALA A 118 -1.46 -13.45 8.45
CA ALA A 118 -2.40 -12.66 7.68
C ALA A 118 -1.76 -11.36 7.15
N VAL A 119 -1.02 -10.62 7.98
CA VAL A 119 -0.28 -9.42 7.55
C VAL A 119 0.86 -9.78 6.59
N TYR A 120 1.53 -10.91 6.79
CA TYR A 120 2.57 -11.40 5.89
C TYR A 120 2.03 -11.67 4.47
N ARG A 121 0.87 -12.33 4.38
CA ARG A 121 0.20 -12.59 3.10
C ARG A 121 -0.24 -11.30 2.40
N LEU A 122 -0.78 -10.35 3.16
CA LEU A 122 -1.13 -9.03 2.63
C LEU A 122 0.11 -8.31 2.07
N ALA A 123 1.26 -8.42 2.74
CA ALA A 123 2.50 -7.86 2.22
C ALA A 123 2.90 -8.50 0.87
N LEU A 124 2.83 -9.82 0.77
CA LEU A 124 3.14 -10.52 -0.49
C LEU A 124 2.18 -10.14 -1.62
N GLU A 125 0.89 -10.01 -1.33
CA GLU A 125 -0.12 -9.61 -2.31
C GLU A 125 0.15 -8.21 -2.91
N ASN A 126 0.77 -7.32 -2.13
CA ASN A 126 1.04 -5.94 -2.51
C ASN A 126 2.52 -5.67 -2.83
N ASP A 127 3.33 -6.72 -3.03
CA ASP A 127 4.77 -6.62 -3.31
C ASP A 127 5.55 -5.79 -2.25
N LEU A 128 5.14 -5.90 -0.99
CA LEU A 128 5.74 -5.22 0.14
C LEU A 128 6.70 -6.13 0.90
N TRP A 129 7.72 -5.52 1.51
CA TRP A 129 8.64 -6.25 2.37
C TRP A 129 7.99 -6.59 3.72
N ALA A 130 7.55 -7.84 3.85
CA ALA A 130 6.76 -8.29 5.00
C ALA A 130 7.39 -8.02 6.39
N PRO A 131 8.71 -8.21 6.62
CA PRO A 131 9.32 -7.93 7.92
C PRO A 131 9.19 -6.47 8.38
N GLU A 132 9.22 -5.51 7.45
CA GLU A 132 9.04 -4.08 7.73
C GLU A 132 7.58 -3.74 7.99
N LEU A 133 6.67 -4.21 7.15
CA LEU A 133 5.23 -4.01 7.39
C LEU A 133 4.81 -4.55 8.76
N LEU A 134 5.29 -5.75 9.12
CA LEU A 134 5.06 -6.35 10.43
C LEU A 134 5.69 -5.55 11.57
N ALA A 135 6.91 -5.02 11.38
CA ALA A 135 7.60 -4.24 12.39
C ALA A 135 6.80 -2.98 12.71
N ASP A 136 6.30 -2.33 11.67
CA ASP A 136 5.53 -1.10 11.76
C ASP A 136 4.18 -1.31 12.45
N VAL A 137 3.38 -2.30 12.00
CA VAL A 137 2.01 -2.47 12.53
C VAL A 137 1.95 -3.15 13.89
N PHE A 138 2.98 -3.93 14.27
CA PHE A 138 3.06 -4.55 15.59
C PHE A 138 3.94 -3.79 16.59
N GLY A 139 4.57 -2.66 16.19
CA GLY A 139 5.48 -1.91 17.05
C GLY A 139 6.71 -2.72 17.48
N ALA A 140 7.26 -3.52 16.56
CA ALA A 140 8.30 -4.50 16.84
C ALA A 140 9.57 -4.26 16.01
N LYS A 141 10.70 -4.82 16.45
CA LYS A 141 11.94 -4.79 15.68
C LYS A 141 11.94 -5.89 14.61
N ILE A 142 12.55 -5.63 13.46
CA ILE A 142 12.68 -6.58 12.33
C ILE A 142 13.19 -7.98 12.76
N PRO A 143 14.21 -8.15 13.63
CA PRO A 143 14.61 -9.49 14.07
C PRO A 143 13.50 -10.27 14.80
N THR A 144 12.60 -9.55 15.47
CA THR A 144 11.43 -10.12 16.15
C THR A 144 10.42 -10.63 15.13
N THR A 145 10.19 -9.88 14.05
CA THR A 145 9.24 -10.26 13.00
C THR A 145 9.74 -11.48 12.22
N HIS A 146 11.04 -11.58 11.92
CA HIS A 146 11.64 -12.80 11.39
C HIS A 146 11.39 -14.02 12.28
N ARG A 147 11.57 -13.88 13.60
CA ARG A 147 11.29 -14.98 14.54
C ARG A 147 9.82 -15.37 14.55
N TRP A 148 8.89 -14.42 14.42
CA TRP A 148 7.46 -14.72 14.33
C TRP A 148 7.10 -15.44 13.03
N ILE A 149 7.63 -15.00 11.90
CA ILE A 149 7.47 -15.67 10.60
C ILE A 149 7.97 -17.11 10.69
N ALA A 150 9.19 -17.32 11.20
CA ALA A 150 9.76 -18.66 11.36
C ALA A 150 8.95 -19.55 12.34
N ASN A 151 8.36 -18.96 13.39
CA ASN A 151 7.45 -19.66 14.30
C ASN A 151 6.13 -20.06 13.61
N ALA A 152 5.55 -19.16 12.81
CA ALA A 152 4.33 -19.44 12.05
C ALA A 152 4.55 -20.56 11.03
N GLN A 153 5.71 -20.58 10.37
CA GLN A 153 6.13 -21.64 9.44
C GLN A 153 6.30 -22.98 10.14
N ARG A 154 7.05 -23.03 11.25
CA ARG A 154 7.24 -24.26 12.04
C ARG A 154 5.93 -24.85 12.58
N ARG A 155 4.88 -24.05 12.72
CA ARG A 155 3.56 -24.47 13.19
C ARG A 155 2.57 -24.77 12.05
N GLY A 156 3.01 -24.69 10.79
CA GLY A 156 2.15 -24.93 9.62
C GLY A 156 1.07 -23.86 9.39
N ILE A 157 1.16 -22.70 10.06
CA ILE A 157 0.23 -21.58 9.87
C ILE A 157 0.56 -20.82 8.57
N LEU A 158 1.85 -20.80 8.23
CA LEU A 158 2.40 -20.15 7.05
C LEU A 158 3.23 -21.16 6.25
N GLY A 159 3.12 -21.16 4.93
CA GLY A 159 4.00 -21.93 4.06
C GLY A 159 5.42 -21.34 3.99
N SER A 160 6.29 -22.00 3.22
CA SER A 160 7.56 -21.38 2.84
C SER A 160 7.33 -20.09 2.06
N HIS A 161 8.34 -19.20 2.00
CA HIS A 161 8.20 -17.95 1.25
C HIS A 161 7.84 -18.20 -0.21
N ALA A 162 8.47 -19.20 -0.84
CA ALA A 162 8.18 -19.57 -2.22
C ALA A 162 6.75 -20.11 -2.40
N GLU A 163 6.26 -20.95 -1.47
CA GLU A 163 4.89 -21.45 -1.49
C GLU A 163 3.84 -20.36 -1.32
N GLU A 164 4.06 -19.42 -0.40
CA GLU A 164 3.13 -18.31 -0.20
C GLU A 164 3.20 -17.32 -1.38
N ALA A 165 4.39 -16.96 -1.85
CA ALA A 165 4.56 -16.05 -2.99
C ALA A 165 3.94 -16.62 -4.28
N ALA A 166 4.07 -17.93 -4.53
CA ALA A 166 3.47 -18.58 -5.69
C ALA A 166 1.94 -18.43 -5.78
N LYS A 167 1.26 -18.20 -4.66
CA LYS A 167 -0.20 -17.94 -4.64
C LYS A 167 -0.57 -16.56 -5.18
N TYR A 168 0.38 -15.62 -5.13
CA TYR A 168 0.18 -14.22 -5.53
C TYR A 168 0.91 -13.87 -6.82
N THR A 169 1.78 -14.75 -7.31
CA THR A 169 2.30 -14.69 -8.68
C THR A 169 1.14 -14.80 -9.65
N ARG A 170 0.64 -13.66 -10.15
CA ARG A 170 -0.30 -13.65 -11.26
C ARG A 170 0.36 -14.41 -12.42
N PRO A 171 -0.39 -15.25 -13.16
CA PRO A 171 0.12 -15.69 -14.46
C PRO A 171 0.51 -14.43 -15.19
N SER A 172 1.77 -14.34 -15.63
CA SER A 172 2.18 -13.33 -16.56
C SER A 172 1.20 -13.42 -17.72
N VAL A 173 0.30 -12.45 -17.81
CA VAL A 173 -0.44 -12.23 -19.05
C VAL A 173 0.66 -11.81 -20.00
N THR A 174 1.22 -12.82 -20.68
CA THR A 174 1.91 -12.60 -21.93
C THR A 174 0.79 -12.04 -22.78
N VAL A 175 0.71 -10.72 -22.86
CA VAL A 175 -0.05 -10.07 -23.91
C VAL A 175 0.72 -10.47 -25.16
N VAL A 176 0.39 -11.64 -25.69
CA VAL A 176 0.67 -11.96 -27.08
C VAL A 176 -0.24 -10.97 -27.80
N THR A 177 0.28 -9.78 -28.07
CA THR A 177 -0.27 -8.88 -29.06
C THR A 177 -0.23 -9.67 -30.35
N ALA A 178 -1.34 -10.37 -30.64
CA ALA A 178 -1.49 -11.21 -31.82
C ALA A 178 -1.44 -10.40 -33.13
N ASP A 179 -0.92 -9.18 -33.11
CA ASP A 179 -0.84 -8.33 -34.28
C ASP A 179 0.22 -7.23 -34.20
N GLU A 180 1.36 -7.49 -33.52
CA GLU A 180 2.52 -6.59 -33.64
C GLU A 180 2.95 -6.45 -35.11
N ALA A 181 2.80 -7.52 -35.89
CA ALA A 181 3.01 -7.52 -37.33
C ALA A 181 2.00 -6.65 -38.10
N ALA A 182 0.68 -6.73 -37.82
CA ALA A 182 -0.27 -5.85 -38.52
C ALA A 182 -0.21 -4.41 -38.04
N VAL A 183 0.11 -4.15 -36.77
CA VAL A 183 0.33 -2.77 -36.29
C VAL A 183 1.55 -2.17 -36.98
N GLN A 184 2.65 -2.92 -37.12
CA GLN A 184 3.83 -2.45 -37.85
C GLN A 184 3.56 -2.30 -39.35
N GLN A 185 2.80 -3.20 -39.97
CA GLN A 185 2.38 -3.07 -41.38
C GLN A 185 1.46 -1.87 -41.59
N ARG A 186 0.53 -1.61 -40.66
CA ARG A 186 -0.37 -0.44 -40.70
C ARG A 186 0.42 0.86 -40.54
N LEU A 187 1.42 0.87 -39.65
CA LEU A 187 2.29 2.04 -39.46
C LEU A 187 3.15 2.32 -40.71
N ASN A 188 3.71 1.27 -41.31
CA ASN A 188 4.50 1.40 -42.54
C ASN A 188 3.63 1.84 -43.73
N ALA A 189 2.39 1.35 -43.84
CA ALA A 189 1.45 1.77 -44.87
C ALA A 189 1.08 3.27 -44.72
N LEU A 190 0.82 3.72 -43.49
CA LEU A 190 0.53 5.14 -43.22
C LEU A 190 1.72 6.06 -43.49
N LEU A 191 2.95 5.60 -43.24
CA LEU A 191 4.16 6.35 -43.60
C LEU A 191 4.34 6.45 -45.12
N LEU A 192 4.05 5.38 -45.86
CA LEU A 192 4.11 5.39 -47.31
C LEU A 192 3.04 6.30 -47.93
N GLU A 193 1.80 6.25 -47.41
CA GLU A 193 0.71 7.14 -47.83
C GLU A 193 1.02 8.62 -47.52
N ALA A 194 1.71 8.90 -46.41
CA ALA A 194 2.18 10.24 -46.08
C ALA A 194 3.31 10.74 -47.01
N GLU A 195 4.17 9.84 -47.49
CA GLU A 195 5.20 10.14 -48.50
C GLU A 195 4.57 10.39 -49.89
N GLU A 196 3.58 9.59 -50.28
CA GLU A 196 2.87 9.73 -51.56
C GLU A 196 1.95 10.97 -51.59
N ALA A 197 1.43 11.40 -50.45
CA ALA A 197 0.60 12.61 -50.32
C ALA A 197 1.38 13.94 -50.43
N GLY A 198 2.70 13.90 -50.70
CA GLY A 198 3.45 15.07 -51.19
C GLY A 198 3.58 16.22 -50.19
N GLY A 199 3.62 15.93 -48.88
CA GLY A 199 3.67 16.96 -47.84
C GLY A 199 4.76 16.74 -46.79
N GLY A 200 6.02 17.07 -47.10
CA GLY A 200 7.06 17.21 -46.06
C GLY A 200 8.47 17.48 -46.60
N PRO A 201 9.24 18.43 -46.03
CA PRO A 201 10.32 19.14 -46.72
C PRO A 201 11.62 18.32 -46.83
N ALA A 202 12.36 18.61 -47.90
CA ALA A 202 13.74 18.16 -48.10
C ALA A 202 14.64 18.57 -46.92
N LEU A 203 15.06 17.59 -46.12
CA LEU A 203 16.26 17.67 -45.29
C LEU A 203 17.16 16.51 -45.69
N ALA A 204 18.11 16.81 -46.58
CA ALA A 204 19.19 15.92 -46.94
C ALA A 204 20.13 15.73 -45.74
N PRO A 205 20.61 14.50 -45.46
CA PRO A 205 21.65 14.29 -44.47
C PRO A 205 23.02 14.70 -45.04
N ASP A 206 23.65 15.74 -44.46
CA ASP A 206 25.03 16.09 -44.77
C ASP A 206 25.98 15.02 -44.23
N ARG A 207 26.67 14.38 -45.19
CA ARG A 207 27.80 13.49 -45.00
C ARG A 207 29.07 14.32 -44.76
N SER A 208 29.29 14.78 -43.53
CA SER A 208 30.65 15.20 -43.13
C SER A 208 30.95 14.83 -41.68
N GLY A 209 31.54 13.64 -41.53
CA GLY A 209 32.21 13.26 -40.29
C GLY A 209 33.36 14.21 -39.98
N ARG A 210 33.32 14.79 -38.77
CA ARG A 210 34.28 15.73 -38.12
C ARG A 210 34.20 17.17 -38.64
N VAL A 211 34.30 18.21 -37.80
CA VAL A 211 35.48 18.59 -36.99
C VAL A 211 35.13 19.61 -35.90
N ARG A 212 35.71 19.37 -34.70
CA ARG A 212 36.29 20.27 -33.65
C ARG A 212 35.68 21.63 -33.26
N SER A 213 35.83 21.85 -31.96
CA SER A 213 35.61 23.01 -31.09
C SER A 213 36.35 24.31 -31.44
N ARG A 214 35.75 25.45 -31.06
CA ARG A 214 36.38 26.67 -30.46
C ARG A 214 35.27 27.47 -29.73
N ILE A 215 35.32 27.63 -28.39
CA ILE A 215 35.92 28.76 -27.64
C ILE A 215 35.11 30.06 -27.90
N SER A 216 34.49 30.78 -26.95
CA SER A 216 34.98 31.25 -25.64
C SER A 216 33.86 31.91 -24.78
N PRO A 217 34.14 32.28 -23.52
CA PRO A 217 33.20 32.71 -22.49
C PRO A 217 32.99 34.24 -22.47
N SER A 218 31.95 34.72 -21.77
CA SER A 218 31.90 36.10 -21.27
C SER A 218 31.77 36.12 -19.75
N ALA A 219 32.75 36.77 -19.13
CA ALA A 219 32.86 37.06 -17.72
C ALA A 219 32.21 38.41 -17.36
N GLY A 220 31.97 38.60 -16.07
CA GLY A 220 31.82 39.90 -15.40
C GLY A 220 30.37 40.32 -15.16
N SER A 221 29.94 40.78 -13.99
CA SER A 221 30.71 41.35 -12.87
C SER A 221 29.85 41.44 -11.60
N THR A 222 30.51 41.19 -10.48
CA THR A 222 30.19 41.56 -9.10
C THR A 222 29.98 43.06 -8.89
N SER A 223 29.19 43.40 -7.87
CA SER A 223 29.24 44.60 -7.00
C SER A 223 27.85 44.79 -6.35
N THR A 224 27.60 45.19 -5.10
CA THR A 224 28.35 45.44 -3.86
C THR A 224 27.28 45.68 -2.77
N GLU A 225 27.67 45.56 -1.51
CA GLU A 225 26.98 45.98 -0.28
C GLU A 225 26.22 47.31 -0.33
N GLY A 226 25.23 47.45 0.57
CA GLY A 226 25.09 48.67 1.39
C GLY A 226 23.67 49.16 1.68
N ALA A 227 23.09 48.70 2.81
CA ALA A 227 22.38 49.49 3.84
C ALA A 227 21.66 48.54 4.81
#